data_AF-V5ZBF1-F1
#
_entry.id   AF-V5ZBF1-F1
#
_cell.length_a   1.000
_cell.length_b   1.000
_cell.length_c   1.000
_cell.angle_alpha   90.00
_cell.angle_beta   90.00
_cell.angle_gamma   90.00
#
_symmetry.space_group_name_H-M   'P 1'
#
loop_
_entity.id
_entity.type
_entity.pdbx_description
1 polymer ?
#
loop_
_entity_poly.entity_id
_entity_poly.type
_entity_poly.pdbx_seq_one_letter_code
_entity_poly.pdbx_strand_id
1 'polypeptide(L)'
;MKQRGMTLLEVMVALAILAIAGLALMKTTGEQVRNLTLLEQKQFAYWVADNQLAERYLERTWPAQQWLYGSSVMAEQRWFWRWRGVSTSDAKIRALEIEVRLDKNSQHAIATLHSWQVKE
;
A
#
# COMPACT_ATOMS: atom_id res chain seq x y z
N MET A 1 6.98 -47.24 -43.84
CA MET A 1 6.52 -45.87 -43.52
C MET A 1 7.74 -45.01 -43.25
N LYS A 2 8.03 -43.97 -44.03
CA LYS A 2 9.20 -43.10 -43.80
C LYS A 2 8.87 -42.08 -42.71
N GLN A 3 9.50 -42.18 -41.55
CA GLN A 3 9.47 -41.13 -40.53
C GLN A 3 10.27 -39.92 -41.03
N ARG A 4 9.62 -38.76 -41.12
CA ARG A 4 10.31 -37.49 -41.37
C ARG A 4 10.89 -37.01 -40.04
N GLY A 5 12.22 -36.90 -39.97
CA GLY A 5 12.92 -36.31 -38.83
C GLY A 5 12.73 -34.79 -38.77
N MET A 6 12.85 -34.23 -37.57
CA MET A 6 12.73 -32.79 -37.31
C MET A 6 13.93 -32.03 -37.91
N THR A 7 13.69 -30.87 -38.52
CA THR A 7 14.77 -30.10 -39.14
C THR A 7 15.53 -29.26 -38.11
N LEU A 8 16.78 -28.89 -38.40
CA LEU A 8 17.55 -27.96 -37.55
C LEU A 8 16.82 -26.63 -37.33
N LEU A 9 16.16 -26.11 -38.37
CA LEU A 9 15.36 -24.88 -38.28
C LEU A 9 14.24 -25.01 -37.26
N GLU A 10 13.56 -26.16 -37.24
CA GLU A 10 12.46 -26.44 -36.31
C GLU A 10 12.93 -26.47 -34.85
N VAL A 11 14.09 -27.09 -34.58
CA VAL A 11 14.69 -27.12 -33.23
C VAL A 11 15.11 -25.73 -32.79
N MET A 12 15.73 -24.94 -33.69
CA MET A 12 16.12 -23.57 -33.39
C MET A 12 14.92 -22.67 -33.10
N VAL A 13 13.85 -22.79 -33.90
CA VAL A 13 12.60 -22.04 -33.68
C VAL A 13 11.92 -22.49 -32.38
N ALA A 14 11.89 -23.80 -32.09
CA ALA A 14 11.33 -24.32 -30.84
C ALA A 14 12.09 -23.78 -29.61
N LEU A 15 13.42 -23.75 -29.66
CA LEU A 15 14.24 -23.17 -28.60
C LEU A 15 14.04 -21.66 -28.48
N ALA A 16 13.89 -20.94 -29.58
CA ALA A 16 13.60 -19.51 -29.56
C ALA A 16 12.23 -19.22 -28.90
N ILE A 17 11.19 -19.96 -29.27
CA ILE A 17 9.86 -19.83 -28.66
C ILE A 17 9.92 -20.18 -27.17
N LEU A 18 10.60 -21.27 -26.81
CA LEU A 18 10.78 -21.68 -25.42
C LEU A 18 11.51 -20.63 -24.59
N ALA A 19 12.59 -20.05 -25.13
CA ALA A 19 13.35 -19.01 -24.45
C ALA A 19 12.50 -17.76 -24.20
N ILE A 20 11.73 -17.31 -25.20
CA ILE A 20 10.83 -16.15 -25.07
C ILE A 20 9.74 -16.43 -24.02
N ALA A 21 9.13 -17.62 -24.05
CA ALA A 21 8.15 -18.03 -23.05
C ALA A 21 8.75 -18.04 -21.63
N GLY A 22 9.97 -18.57 -21.47
CA GLY A 22 10.70 -18.54 -20.20
C GLY A 22 10.94 -17.13 -19.67
N LEU A 23 11.40 -16.21 -20.53
CA LEU A 23 11.60 -14.81 -20.15
C LEU A 23 10.30 -14.12 -19.74
N ALA A 24 9.19 -14.38 -20.44
CA ALA A 24 7.88 -13.84 -20.10
C ALA A 24 7.40 -14.32 -18.72
N LEU A 25 7.60 -15.61 -18.41
CA LEU A 25 7.30 -16.17 -17.10
C LEU A 25 8.15 -15.53 -15.99
N MET A 26 9.47 -15.45 -16.18
CA MET A 26 10.38 -14.83 -15.21
C MET A 26 10.00 -13.38 -14.93
N LYS A 27 9.68 -12.60 -15.98
CA LYS A 27 9.21 -11.22 -15.83
C LYS A 27 7.93 -11.18 -14.98
N THR A 28 6.94 -12.00 -15.32
CA THR A 28 5.65 -12.03 -14.62
C THR A 28 5.82 -12.38 -13.14
N THR A 29 6.62 -13.39 -12.82
CA THR A 29 6.92 -13.77 -11.42
C THR A 29 7.63 -12.65 -10.67
N GLY A 30 8.60 -11.99 -11.30
CA GLY A 30 9.29 -10.83 -10.70
C GLY A 30 8.33 -9.66 -10.42
N GLU A 31 7.37 -9.42 -11.29
CA GLU A 31 6.32 -8.42 -11.09
C GLU A 31 5.38 -8.79 -9.94
N GLN A 32 5.00 -10.06 -9.81
CA GLN A 32 4.17 -10.55 -8.71
C GLN A 32 4.84 -10.34 -7.35
N VAL A 33 6.11 -10.70 -7.21
CA VAL A 33 6.87 -10.51 -5.95
C VAL A 33 6.91 -9.03 -5.56
N ARG A 34 7.20 -8.14 -6.50
CA ARG A 34 7.21 -6.69 -6.23
C ARG A 34 5.83 -6.18 -5.79
N ASN A 35 4.77 -6.67 -6.41
CA ASN A 35 3.40 -6.29 -6.04
C ASN A 35 3.03 -6.76 -4.64
N LEU A 36 3.47 -7.97 -4.24
CA LEU A 36 3.26 -8.48 -2.88
C LEU A 36 3.96 -7.60 -1.84
N THR A 37 5.21 -7.21 -2.07
CA THR A 37 5.93 -6.31 -1.15
C THR A 37 5.23 -4.95 -1.02
N LEU A 38 4.70 -4.40 -2.12
CA LEU A 38 3.94 -3.15 -2.05
C LEU A 38 2.63 -3.30 -1.24
N LEU A 39 1.94 -4.42 -1.41
CA LEU A 39 0.72 -4.71 -0.68
C LEU A 39 0.97 -4.85 0.82
N GLU A 40 2.04 -5.56 1.17
CA GLU A 40 2.50 -5.72 2.56
C GLU A 40 2.80 -4.37 3.22
N GLN A 41 3.55 -3.50 2.54
CA GLN A 41 3.81 -2.14 3.04
C GLN A 41 2.52 -1.34 3.25
N LYS A 42 1.56 -1.42 2.31
CA LYS A 42 0.25 -0.77 2.47
C LYS A 42 -0.52 -1.33 3.66
N GLN A 43 -0.50 -2.64 3.87
CA GLN A 43 -1.19 -3.28 4.98
C GLN A 43 -0.67 -2.78 6.33
N PHE A 44 0.65 -2.74 6.51
CA PHE A 44 1.25 -2.20 7.72
C PHE A 44 0.94 -0.71 7.91
N ALA A 45 0.95 0.09 6.84
CA ALA A 45 0.56 1.50 6.91
C ALA A 45 -0.90 1.67 7.37
N TYR A 46 -1.83 0.83 6.89
CA TYR A 46 -3.21 0.82 7.35
C TYR A 46 -3.34 0.42 8.81
N TRP A 47 -2.65 -0.63 9.27
CA TRP A 47 -2.66 -0.99 10.69
C TRP A 47 -2.11 0.11 11.60
N VAL A 48 -1.11 0.86 11.15
CA VAL A 48 -0.66 2.07 11.87
C VAL A 48 -1.76 3.13 11.90
N ALA A 49 -2.46 3.37 10.78
CA ALA A 49 -3.57 4.32 10.72
C ALA A 49 -4.74 3.91 11.63
N ASP A 50 -5.10 2.63 11.64
CA ASP A 50 -6.16 2.07 12.49
C ASP A 50 -5.83 2.20 13.98
N ASN A 51 -4.58 1.90 14.35
CA ASN A 51 -4.13 2.09 15.73
C ASN A 51 -4.23 3.56 16.16
N GLN A 52 -3.83 4.48 15.27
CA GLN A 52 -3.96 5.92 15.53
C GLN A 52 -5.43 6.34 15.62
N LEU A 53 -6.30 5.81 14.77
CA LEU A 53 -7.73 6.08 14.83
C LEU A 53 -8.32 5.62 16.16
N ALA A 54 -8.01 4.39 16.59
CA ALA A 54 -8.47 3.82 17.84
C ALA A 54 -8.00 4.66 19.04
N GLU A 55 -6.74 5.11 19.04
CA GLU A 55 -6.20 5.99 20.08
C GLU A 55 -7.01 7.30 20.19
N ARG A 56 -7.37 7.93 19.06
CA ARG A 56 -8.22 9.15 19.06
C ARG A 56 -9.63 8.93 19.56
N TYR A 57 -10.23 7.78 19.24
CA TYR A 57 -11.54 7.44 19.80
C TYR A 57 -11.49 7.26 21.32
N LEU A 58 -10.41 6.68 21.86
CA LEU A 58 -10.22 6.50 23.29
C LEU A 58 -9.97 7.82 24.03
N GLU A 59 -9.22 8.75 23.44
CA GLU A 59 -8.97 10.09 24.00
C GLU A 59 -10.25 10.95 24.11
N ARG A 60 -11.33 10.60 23.39
CA ARG A 60 -12.62 11.33 23.31
C ARG A 60 -12.46 12.84 23.04
N THR A 61 -11.34 13.23 22.46
CA THR A 61 -11.01 14.64 22.23
C THR A 61 -11.56 15.05 20.88
N TRP A 62 -12.15 16.24 20.81
CA TRP A 62 -12.66 16.78 19.56
C TRP A 62 -11.51 17.06 18.58
N PRO A 63 -11.53 16.55 17.33
CA PRO A 63 -10.35 16.56 16.47
C PRO A 63 -9.91 17.97 16.11
N ALA A 64 -8.68 18.36 16.43
CA ALA A 64 -8.18 19.69 16.09
C ALA A 64 -7.95 19.83 14.58
N GLN A 65 -8.13 21.03 14.00
CA GLN A 65 -7.99 21.23 12.55
C GLN A 65 -6.54 21.33 12.08
N GLN A 66 -5.61 21.64 12.98
CA GLN A 66 -4.20 21.61 12.69
C GLN A 66 -3.73 20.17 12.49
N TRP A 67 -2.72 20.00 11.64
CA TRP A 67 -2.02 18.73 11.54
C TRP A 67 -1.26 18.45 12.83
N LEU A 68 -1.53 17.29 13.40
CA LEU A 68 -0.75 16.69 14.47
C LEU A 68 0.06 15.54 13.90
N TYR A 69 1.30 15.41 14.36
CA TYR A 69 2.29 14.50 13.79
C TYR A 69 2.84 13.58 14.87
N GLY A 70 3.27 12.40 14.46
CA GLY A 70 4.04 11.52 15.32
C GLY A 70 4.70 10.40 14.53
N SER A 71 5.18 9.40 15.26
CA SER A 71 5.76 8.22 14.67
C SER A 71 5.48 7.00 15.52
N SER A 72 5.31 5.86 14.86
CA SER A 72 5.16 4.55 15.50
C SER A 72 6.09 3.55 14.81
N VAL A 73 6.46 2.50 15.53
CA VAL A 73 7.21 1.37 14.97
C VAL A 73 6.25 0.21 14.79
N MET A 74 6.27 -0.40 13.60
CA MET A 74 5.49 -1.60 13.28
C MET A 74 6.25 -2.42 12.23
N ALA A 75 6.31 -3.73 12.44
CA ALA A 75 7.09 -4.65 11.60
C ALA A 75 8.55 -4.19 11.42
N GLU A 76 9.18 -3.81 12.54
CA GLU A 76 10.57 -3.29 12.60
C GLU A 76 10.82 -2.00 11.78
N GLN A 77 9.76 -1.43 11.21
CA GLN A 77 9.82 -0.23 10.40
C GLN A 77 9.21 0.96 11.14
N ARG A 78 9.86 2.12 11.04
CA ARG A 78 9.31 3.37 11.56
C ARG A 78 8.37 3.98 10.54
N TRP A 79 7.17 4.32 11.00
CA TRP A 79 6.13 4.98 10.24
C TRP A 79 5.90 6.38 10.78
N PHE A 80 5.65 7.33 9.90
CA PHE A 80 5.30 8.71 10.25
C PHE A 80 3.84 8.93 9.94
N TRP A 81 3.06 9.16 10.98
CA TRP A 81 1.65 9.43 10.85
C TRP A 81 1.39 10.92 11.09
N ARG A 82 0.34 11.42 10.45
CA ARG A 82 -0.25 12.71 10.79
C ARG A 82 -1.75 12.62 10.72
N TRP A 83 -2.44 13.41 11.53
CA TRP A 83 -3.89 13.48 11.49
C TRP A 83 -4.39 14.90 11.70
N ARG A 84 -5.60 15.17 11.20
CA ARG A 84 -6.32 16.42 11.44
C ARG A 84 -7.83 16.20 11.40
N GLY A 85 -8.55 17.07 12.08
CA GLY A 85 -9.96 17.28 11.88
C GLY A 85 -10.23 18.12 10.64
N VAL A 86 -11.20 17.73 9.83
CA VAL A 86 -11.71 18.48 8.68
C VAL A 86 -13.15 18.87 8.98
N SER A 87 -13.44 20.18 8.87
CA SER A 87 -14.80 20.69 9.08
C SER A 87 -15.75 20.07 8.06
N THR A 88 -16.95 19.71 8.54
CA THR A 88 -18.06 19.32 7.69
C THR A 88 -19.12 20.44 7.67
N SER A 89 -20.17 20.27 6.86
CA SER A 89 -21.31 21.18 6.83
C SER A 89 -22.10 21.20 8.15
N ASP A 90 -22.03 20.14 8.95
CA ASP A 90 -22.65 20.08 10.28
C ASP A 90 -21.62 20.40 11.36
N ALA A 91 -21.89 21.40 12.19
CA ALA A 91 -21.01 21.80 13.29
C ALA A 91 -20.84 20.71 14.36
N LYS A 92 -21.76 19.74 14.43
CA LYS A 92 -21.70 18.57 15.33
C LYS A 92 -20.89 17.41 14.75
N ILE A 93 -20.50 17.46 13.47
CA ILE A 93 -19.75 16.38 12.83
C ILE A 93 -18.41 16.91 12.34
N ARG A 94 -17.34 16.18 12.65
CA ARG A 94 -16.00 16.45 12.13
C ARG A 94 -15.45 15.21 11.47
N ALA A 95 -14.95 15.36 10.25
CA ALA A 95 -14.20 14.30 9.60
C ALA A 95 -12.80 14.24 10.21
N LEU A 96 -12.28 13.05 10.41
CA LEU A 96 -10.92 12.80 10.85
C LEU A 96 -10.15 12.20 9.68
N GLU A 97 -9.09 12.88 9.27
CA GLU A 97 -8.19 12.43 8.21
C GLU A 97 -6.88 11.99 8.88
N ILE A 98 -6.49 10.74 8.64
CA ILE A 98 -5.23 10.15 9.12
C ILE A 98 -4.43 9.71 7.91
N GLU A 99 -3.16 10.09 7.87
CA GLU A 99 -2.25 9.73 6.81
C GLU A 99 -0.98 9.12 7.37
N VAL A 100 -0.51 8.04 6.74
CA VAL A 100 0.70 7.32 7.14
C VAL A 100 1.71 7.30 6.01
N ARG A 101 2.97 7.57 6.35
CA ARG A 101 4.10 7.70 5.43
C ARG A 101 5.32 6.92 5.92
N LEU A 102 6.18 6.57 4.97
CA LEU A 102 7.53 6.04 5.24
C LEU A 102 8.53 7.14 5.58
N ASP A 103 8.35 8.34 5.02
CA ASP A 103 9.19 9.51 5.26
C ASP A 103 8.30 10.71 5.63
N LYS A 104 8.72 11.50 6.61
CA LYS A 104 8.04 12.73 7.04
C LYS A 104 7.82 13.71 5.88
N ASN A 105 8.75 13.77 4.94
CA ASN A 105 8.77 14.71 3.82
C ASN A 105 8.14 14.13 2.54
N SER A 106 7.68 12.88 2.55
CA SER A 106 7.02 12.29 1.39
C SER A 106 5.72 13.04 1.08
N GLN A 107 5.58 13.50 -0.16
CA GLN A 107 4.35 14.15 -0.61
C GLN A 107 3.16 13.19 -0.56
N HIS A 108 3.38 11.93 -0.94
CA HIS A 108 2.34 10.91 -1.01
C HIS A 108 2.30 10.07 0.27
N ALA A 109 1.10 9.96 0.85
CA ALA A 109 0.80 8.98 1.89
C ALA A 109 0.68 7.58 1.29
N ILE A 110 1.10 6.57 2.06
CA ILE A 110 0.98 5.15 1.67
C ILE A 110 -0.42 4.63 2.00
N ALA A 111 -0.95 5.09 3.13
CA ALA A 111 -2.32 4.87 3.56
C ALA A 111 -2.95 6.19 4.02
N THR A 112 -4.21 6.39 3.63
CA THR A 112 -5.05 7.49 4.11
C THR A 112 -6.37 6.88 4.60
N LEU A 113 -6.77 7.26 5.81
CA LEU A 113 -8.02 6.83 6.43
C LEU A 113 -8.88 8.06 6.72
N HIS A 114 -10.15 7.99 6.33
CA HIS A 114 -11.14 9.00 6.64
C HIS A 114 -12.19 8.38 7.56
N SER A 115 -12.42 9.01 8.71
CA SER A 115 -13.49 8.65 9.63
C SER A 115 -14.30 9.89 10.02
N TRP A 116 -15.37 9.69 10.79
CA TRP A 116 -16.19 10.77 11.32
C TRP A 116 -16.32 10.65 12.84
N GLN A 117 -16.34 11.80 13.50
CA GLN A 117 -16.62 11.91 14.92
C GLN A 117 -17.78 12.88 15.11
N VAL A 118 -18.73 12.48 15.94
CA VAL A 118 -19.89 13.29 16.32
C VAL A 118 -19.64 13.85 17.71
N LYS A 119 -19.97 15.13 17.90
CA LYS A 119 -19.93 15.77 19.21
C LYS A 119 -21.18 15.35 19.98
N GLU A 120 -20.99 14.68 21.12
CA GLU A 120 -22.08 14.42 22.09
C GLU A 120 -22.70 15.72 22.61
#